data_AF-G4TFM8-F1
#
_entry.id   AF-G4TFM8-F1
#
_cell.length_a   1.000
_cell.length_b   1.000
_cell.length_c   1.000
_cell.angle_alpha   90.00
_cell.angle_beta   90.00
_cell.angle_gamma   90.00
#
_symmetry.space_group_name_H-M   'P 1'
#
loop_
_entity.id
_entity.type
_entity.pdbx_description
1 polymer ?
#
loop_
_entity_poly.entity_id
_entity_poly.type
_entity_poly.pdbx_seq_one_letter_code
_entity_poly.pdbx_strand_id
1 'polypeptide(L)'
;MDGERRVTFEYRHRLFPEKLLFECVQKEERTALCVKFTLSAERLPGGWWMVVMEYLSEDEYSTRSSVKVDVIKFKEAIKDAVDVLHVNGFVHGDIRTCNIMVCRWWDDDIGMKNVKVIDFDWAGRVGEAKYPANVNYTEIMRPEDARDGLLIKKEHDLEMLERVVSDTEATGPHY
;
A
#
# COMPACT_ATOMS: atom_id res chain seq x y z
N MET A 1 24.44 10.33 -20.76
CA MET A 1 24.13 11.58 -20.03
C MET A 1 22.63 11.59 -19.85
N ASP A 2 22.15 11.05 -18.73
CA ASP A 2 20.72 10.98 -18.46
C ASP A 2 20.34 12.26 -17.72
N GLY A 3 19.45 13.04 -18.32
CA GLY A 3 19.09 14.37 -17.85
C GLY A 3 18.49 14.29 -16.45
N GLU A 4 19.04 15.05 -15.51
CA GLU A 4 18.53 15.22 -14.16
C GLU A 4 17.04 15.61 -14.23
N ARG A 5 16.11 14.67 -13.94
CA ARG A 5 14.68 14.95 -13.87
C ARG A 5 14.43 15.89 -12.71
N ARG A 6 14.10 17.15 -13.01
CA ARG A 6 13.74 18.18 -12.03
C ARG A 6 12.23 18.31 -11.94
N VAL A 7 11.67 18.04 -10.77
CA VAL A 7 10.27 18.33 -10.44
C VAL A 7 10.20 19.69 -9.74
N THR A 8 9.33 20.59 -10.19
CA THR A 8 9.15 21.91 -9.56
C THR A 8 7.90 21.93 -8.69
N PHE A 9 8.05 22.44 -7.47
CA PHE A 9 6.98 22.51 -6.49
C PHE A 9 6.87 23.92 -5.87
N GLU A 10 5.68 24.23 -5.34
CA GLU A 10 5.43 25.42 -4.54
C GLU A 10 5.42 25.04 -3.05
N TYR A 11 6.30 25.65 -2.25
CA TYR A 11 6.33 25.47 -0.80
C TYR A 11 5.13 26.17 -0.16
N ARG A 12 4.37 25.46 0.67
CA ARG A 12 3.26 26.04 1.44
C ARG A 12 3.70 26.41 2.83
N HIS A 13 4.00 25.42 3.66
CA HIS A 13 4.43 25.62 5.02
C HIS A 13 5.15 24.39 5.56
N ARG A 14 5.91 24.61 6.64
CA ARG A 14 6.64 23.59 7.36
C ARG A 14 5.73 22.97 8.41
N LEU A 15 5.64 21.65 8.44
CA LEU A 15 4.77 20.94 9.38
C LEU A 15 5.37 20.85 10.78
N PHE A 16 6.71 20.81 10.88
CA PHE A 16 7.41 20.71 12.16
C PHE A 16 8.63 21.65 12.19
N PRO A 17 8.78 22.49 13.24
CA PRO A 17 9.87 23.48 13.32
C PRO A 17 11.28 22.90 13.23
N GLU A 18 11.47 21.65 13.66
CA GLU A 18 12.79 21.02 13.76
C GLU A 18 13.08 19.98 12.66
N LYS A 19 12.13 19.70 11.75
CA LYS A 19 12.31 18.71 10.67
C LYS A 19 12.09 19.35 9.30
N LEU A 20 12.84 18.94 8.28
CA LEU A 20 12.59 19.39 6.89
C LEU A 20 11.47 18.54 6.27
N LEU A 21 10.28 18.68 6.86
CA LEU A 21 9.03 18.14 6.34
C LEU A 21 8.11 19.31 6.01
N PHE A 22 7.70 19.37 4.76
CA PHE A 22 6.82 20.42 4.30
C PHE A 22 5.82 19.89 3.30
N GLU A 23 4.66 20.52 3.32
CA GLU A 23 3.66 20.36 2.30
C GLU A 23 4.07 21.23 1.11
N CYS A 24 4.07 20.64 -0.07
CA CYS A 24 4.22 21.37 -1.32
C CYS A 24 3.21 20.90 -2.34
N VAL A 25 3.02 21.67 -3.40
CA VAL A 25 2.14 21.29 -4.51
C VAL A 25 2.97 21.21 -5.78
N GLN A 26 2.82 20.12 -6.53
CA GLN A 26 3.41 19.99 -7.86
C GLN A 26 2.81 21.05 -8.78
N LYS A 27 3.65 21.89 -9.39
CA LYS A 27 3.15 23.09 -10.09
C LYS A 27 2.24 22.79 -11.29
N GLU A 28 2.49 21.68 -11.98
CA GLU A 28 1.76 21.32 -13.20
C GLU A 28 0.41 20.66 -12.90
N GLU A 29 0.40 19.68 -12.01
CA GLU A 29 -0.77 18.83 -11.75
C GLU A 29 -1.58 19.28 -10.53
N ARG A 30 -1.05 20.23 -9.76
CA ARG A 30 -1.61 20.68 -8.48
C ARG A 30 -1.80 19.58 -7.43
N THR A 31 -1.13 18.44 -7.62
CA THR A 31 -1.08 17.34 -6.66
C THR A 31 -0.41 17.80 -5.37
N ALA A 32 -1.08 17.60 -4.23
CA ALA A 32 -0.48 17.82 -2.93
C ALA A 32 0.58 16.76 -2.67
N LEU A 33 1.80 17.20 -2.41
CA LEU A 33 2.95 16.35 -2.15
C LEU A 33 3.46 16.65 -0.74
N CYS A 34 3.66 15.60 0.04
CA CYS A 34 4.46 15.67 1.25
C CYS A 34 5.90 15.36 0.84
N VAL A 35 6.82 16.31 0.96
CA VAL A 35 8.21 16.11 0.57
C VAL A 35 9.09 16.17 1.81
N LYS A 36 9.90 15.13 1.99
CA LYS A 36 10.88 15.03 3.08
C LYS A 36 12.29 14.98 2.51
N PHE A 37 13.12 15.91 2.95
CA PHE A 37 14.56 15.81 2.77
C PHE A 37 15.18 15.15 4.01
N THR A 38 15.73 13.95 3.86
CA THR A 38 16.53 13.31 4.90
C THR A 38 18.01 13.45 4.58
N LEU A 39 18.73 14.25 5.38
CA LEU A 39 20.12 13.89 5.67
C LEU A 39 20.06 12.52 6.35
N SER A 40 20.75 11.54 5.78
CA SER A 40 20.55 10.10 5.99
C SER A 40 20.92 9.57 7.38
N ALA A 41 20.69 10.30 8.47
CA ALA A 41 21.17 9.93 9.80
C ALA A 41 20.17 10.04 10.96
N GLU A 42 19.05 10.77 10.86
CA GLU A 42 18.19 10.98 12.05
C GLU A 42 16.87 10.21 12.01
N ARG A 43 16.77 9.21 12.90
CA ARG A 43 15.53 8.54 13.30
C ARG A 43 14.62 9.53 14.04
N LEU A 44 13.31 9.34 13.98
CA LEU A 44 12.39 10.09 14.84
C LEU A 44 12.63 9.73 16.32
N PRO A 45 12.27 10.59 17.29
CA PRO A 45 12.27 10.23 18.71
C PRO A 45 11.58 8.87 18.94
N GLY A 46 12.19 8.00 19.74
CA GLY A 46 11.74 6.62 19.92
C GLY A 46 12.26 5.62 18.87
N GLY A 47 13.13 6.04 17.95
CA GLY A 47 13.75 5.15 16.97
C GLY A 47 12.88 4.86 15.74
N TRP A 48 11.76 5.58 15.58
CA TRP A 48 10.81 5.38 14.49
C TRP A 48 11.36 5.88 13.15
N TRP A 49 10.95 5.18 12.09
CA TRP A 49 11.12 5.61 10.72
C TRP A 49 9.84 6.29 10.23
N MET A 50 9.99 7.17 9.24
CA MET A 50 8.85 7.79 8.55
C MET A 50 8.98 7.51 7.07
N VAL A 51 7.99 6.80 6.54
CA VAL A 51 7.78 6.59 5.12
C VAL A 51 6.83 7.67 4.63
N VAL A 52 7.19 8.33 3.53
CA VAL A 52 6.35 9.35 2.89
C VAL A 52 5.93 8.79 1.53
N MET A 53 4.62 8.79 1.27
CA MET A 53 4.01 8.18 0.08
C MET A 53 2.99 9.14 -0.56
N GLU A 54 2.45 8.73 -1.69
CA GLU A 54 1.35 9.43 -2.36
C GLU A 54 0.17 9.65 -1.41
N TYR A 55 -0.39 10.86 -1.40
CA TYR A 55 -1.61 11.15 -0.67
C TYR A 55 -2.82 10.70 -1.49
N LEU A 56 -3.53 9.68 -0.99
CA LEU A 56 -4.76 9.19 -1.58
C LEU A 56 -5.93 9.88 -0.89
N SER A 57 -6.54 10.86 -1.56
CA SER A 57 -7.61 11.66 -0.96
C SER A 57 -8.88 10.83 -0.71
N GLU A 58 -9.62 11.15 0.36
CA GLU A 58 -10.89 10.47 0.66
C GLU A 58 -11.99 10.76 -0.38
N ASP A 59 -11.86 11.85 -1.15
CA ASP A 59 -12.77 12.19 -2.23
C ASP A 59 -12.56 11.31 -3.47
N GLU A 60 -11.34 10.81 -3.68
CA GLU A 60 -10.96 10.02 -4.85
C GLU A 60 -10.82 8.54 -4.56
N TYR A 61 -10.34 8.17 -3.37
CA TYR A 61 -10.05 6.80 -2.99
C TYR A 61 -10.84 6.37 -1.76
N SER A 62 -11.08 5.08 -1.64
CA SER A 62 -11.66 4.45 -0.47
C SER A 62 -11.17 3.01 -0.34
N THR A 63 -11.23 2.43 0.85
CA THR A 63 -10.88 1.02 1.02
C THR A 63 -11.81 0.12 0.21
N ARG A 64 -11.31 -1.04 -0.24
CA ARG A 64 -12.08 -1.99 -1.07
C ARG A 64 -13.42 -2.38 -0.45
N SER A 65 -13.48 -2.51 0.87
CA SER A 65 -14.70 -2.86 1.61
C SER A 65 -15.82 -1.81 1.53
N SER A 66 -15.49 -0.58 1.13
CA SER A 66 -16.43 0.55 1.11
C SER A 66 -16.91 0.95 -0.29
N VAL A 67 -16.41 0.28 -1.35
CA VAL A 67 -16.76 0.61 -2.73
C VAL A 67 -17.31 -0.62 -3.44
N LYS A 68 -18.41 -0.44 -4.16
CA LYS A 68 -18.90 -1.43 -5.12
C LYS A 68 -18.22 -1.19 -6.46
N VAL A 69 -17.41 -2.14 -6.88
CA VAL A 69 -16.74 -2.16 -8.18
C VAL A 69 -17.10 -3.44 -8.91
N ASP A 70 -17.03 -3.42 -10.25
CA ASP A 70 -17.15 -4.63 -11.03
C ASP A 70 -16.05 -5.62 -10.61
N VAL A 71 -16.47 -6.82 -10.21
CA VAL A 71 -15.57 -7.81 -9.60
C VAL A 71 -14.52 -8.32 -10.57
N ILE A 72 -14.84 -8.39 -11.87
CA ILE A 72 -13.93 -8.88 -12.91
C ILE A 72 -12.85 -7.83 -13.12
N LYS A 73 -13.25 -6.56 -13.32
CA LYS A 73 -12.31 -5.44 -13.51
C LYS A 73 -11.42 -5.23 -12.28
N PHE A 74 -12.00 -5.32 -11.08
CA PHE A 74 -11.24 -5.24 -9.84
C PHE A 74 -10.22 -6.38 -9.73
N LYS A 75 -10.63 -7.62 -10.00
CA LYS A 75 -9.76 -8.80 -9.96
C LYS A 75 -8.55 -8.64 -10.87
N GLU A 76 -8.76 -8.18 -12.10
CA GLU A 76 -7.68 -7.93 -13.05
C GLU A 76 -6.72 -6.85 -12.54
N ALA A 77 -7.26 -5.69 -12.11
CA ALA A 77 -6.44 -4.58 -11.64
C ALA A 77 -5.61 -4.89 -10.38
N ILE A 78 -6.19 -5.56 -9.37
CA ILE A 78 -5.46 -5.94 -8.16
C ILE A 78 -4.43 -7.03 -8.43
N LYS A 79 -4.74 -7.98 -9.33
CA LYS A 79 -3.80 -9.01 -9.74
C LYS A 79 -2.59 -8.39 -10.43
N ASP A 80 -2.80 -7.45 -11.34
CA ASP A 80 -1.69 -6.75 -12.01
C ASP A 80 -0.81 -6.01 -11.00
N ALA A 81 -1.41 -5.33 -10.00
CA ALA A 81 -0.66 -4.65 -8.95
C ALA A 81 0.20 -5.61 -8.10
N VAL A 82 -0.34 -6.77 -7.74
CA VAL A 82 0.41 -7.80 -6.98
C VAL A 82 1.45 -8.49 -7.86
N ASP A 83 1.15 -8.73 -9.13
CA ASP A 83 2.09 -9.32 -10.10
C ASP A 83 3.33 -8.45 -10.27
N VAL A 84 3.20 -7.12 -10.23
CA VAL A 84 4.37 -6.21 -10.24
C VAL A 84 5.31 -6.52 -9.07
N LEU A 85 4.81 -6.78 -7.86
CA LEU A 85 5.66 -7.17 -6.72
C LEU A 85 6.33 -8.52 -6.99
N HIS A 86 5.53 -9.50 -7.42
CA HIS A 86 5.99 -10.88 -7.57
C HIS A 86 7.04 -11.03 -8.68
N VAL A 87 6.84 -10.40 -9.83
CA VAL A 87 7.82 -10.41 -10.94
C VAL A 87 9.15 -9.78 -10.51
N ASN A 88 9.11 -8.78 -9.63
CA ASN A 88 10.31 -8.15 -9.07
C ASN A 88 10.91 -8.88 -7.86
N GLY A 89 10.38 -10.07 -7.51
CA GLY A 89 10.92 -10.90 -6.44
C GLY A 89 10.51 -10.45 -5.03
N PHE A 90 9.39 -9.75 -4.90
CA PHE A 90 8.82 -9.31 -3.63
C PHE A 90 7.48 -9.97 -3.35
N VAL A 91 7.11 -10.01 -2.07
CA VAL A 91 5.80 -10.43 -1.54
C VAL A 91 5.27 -9.35 -0.60
N HIS A 92 3.95 -9.24 -0.47
CA HIS A 92 3.32 -8.27 0.42
C HIS A 92 3.07 -8.86 1.81
N GLY A 93 2.45 -10.04 1.88
CA GLY A 93 2.14 -10.78 3.10
C GLY A 93 0.89 -10.32 3.85
N ASP A 94 0.41 -9.08 3.64
CA ASP A 94 -0.81 -8.58 4.26
C ASP A 94 -1.85 -8.04 3.27
N ILE A 95 -2.21 -8.84 2.26
CA ILE A 95 -3.26 -8.48 1.29
C ILE A 95 -4.62 -8.64 1.96
N ARG A 96 -5.34 -7.52 2.13
CA ARG A 96 -6.68 -7.46 2.74
C ARG A 96 -7.42 -6.19 2.29
N THR A 97 -8.75 -6.14 2.45
CA THR A 97 -9.61 -5.06 1.91
C THR A 97 -9.22 -3.68 2.42
N CYS A 98 -8.74 -3.55 3.66
CA CYS A 98 -8.30 -2.29 4.22
C CYS A 98 -6.90 -1.85 3.77
N ASN A 99 -6.11 -2.78 3.23
CA ASN A 99 -4.78 -2.52 2.67
C ASN A 99 -4.85 -2.30 1.14
N ILE A 100 -6.06 -2.17 0.61
CA ILE A 100 -6.33 -1.93 -0.80
C ILE A 100 -7.22 -0.70 -0.92
N MET A 101 -6.67 0.34 -1.54
CA MET A 101 -7.38 1.56 -1.88
C MET A 101 -7.89 1.46 -3.32
N VAL A 102 -9.15 1.81 -3.52
CA VAL A 102 -9.84 1.75 -4.80
C VAL A 102 -10.32 3.15 -5.17
N CYS A 103 -10.08 3.56 -6.41
CA CYS A 103 -10.59 4.80 -6.96
C CYS A 103 -12.13 4.73 -6.99
N ARG A 104 -12.79 5.75 -6.43
CA ARG A 104 -14.25 5.90 -6.41
C ARG A 104 -14.81 6.15 -7.80
N TRP A 105 -14.00 6.74 -8.68
CA TRP A 105 -14.32 7.03 -10.07
C TRP A 105 -13.61 5.99 -10.93
N TRP A 106 -14.16 4.78 -10.97
CA TRP A 106 -13.57 3.70 -11.77
C TRP A 106 -13.54 4.10 -13.24
N ASP A 107 -12.34 4.25 -13.78
CA ASP A 107 -12.11 4.61 -15.17
C ASP A 107 -11.42 3.45 -15.88
N ASP A 108 -12.08 2.90 -16.91
CA ASP A 108 -11.60 1.74 -17.66
C ASP A 108 -10.27 2.01 -18.38
N ASP A 109 -9.96 3.29 -18.67
CA ASP A 109 -8.71 3.69 -19.30
C ASP A 109 -7.54 3.81 -18.29
N ILE A 110 -7.85 3.80 -16.98
CA ILE A 110 -6.89 4.00 -15.89
C ILE A 110 -6.34 2.65 -15.33
N GLY A 111 -7.02 1.53 -15.59
CA GLY A 111 -6.52 0.16 -15.33
C GLY A 111 -5.97 -0.04 -13.91
N MET A 112 -4.73 -0.54 -13.79
CA MET A 112 -4.03 -0.77 -12.52
C MET A 112 -4.00 0.47 -11.61
N LYS A 113 -4.05 1.70 -12.13
CA LYS A 113 -4.03 2.92 -11.30
C LYS A 113 -5.34 3.15 -10.52
N ASN A 114 -6.41 2.44 -10.87
CA ASN A 114 -7.65 2.42 -10.08
C ASN A 114 -7.49 1.71 -8.73
N VAL A 115 -6.42 0.94 -8.55
CA VAL A 115 -6.16 0.18 -7.33
C VAL A 115 -4.75 0.51 -6.80
N LYS A 116 -4.64 0.73 -5.49
CA LYS A 116 -3.36 0.93 -4.81
C LYS A 116 -3.28 -0.05 -3.65
N VAL A 117 -2.21 -0.84 -3.60
CA VAL A 117 -1.87 -1.66 -2.44
C VAL A 117 -1.04 -0.78 -1.48
N ILE A 118 -1.39 -0.79 -0.21
CA ILE A 118 -0.73 -0.02 0.86
C ILE A 118 -0.38 -0.95 2.03
N ASP A 119 0.30 -0.41 3.04
CA ASP A 119 0.69 -1.14 4.27
C ASP A 119 1.69 -2.28 4.01
N PHE A 120 2.92 -1.89 3.61
CA PHE A 120 4.02 -2.79 3.25
C PHE A 120 4.86 -3.24 4.47
N ASP A 121 4.37 -3.12 5.70
CA ASP A 121 5.16 -3.39 6.90
C ASP A 121 5.63 -4.86 7.00
N TRP A 122 4.92 -5.79 6.35
CA TRP A 122 5.31 -7.21 6.28
C TRP A 122 6.04 -7.57 4.98
N ALA A 123 6.00 -6.67 4.00
CA ALA A 123 6.48 -6.94 2.66
C ALA A 123 8.00 -7.10 2.63
N GLY A 124 8.49 -7.86 1.65
CA GLY A 124 9.93 -8.04 1.48
C GLY A 124 10.28 -9.01 0.36
N ARG A 125 11.56 -9.38 0.28
CA ARG A 125 12.04 -10.30 -0.75
C ARG A 125 11.50 -11.71 -0.53
N VAL A 126 11.13 -12.36 -1.62
CA VAL A 126 10.74 -13.79 -1.61
C VAL A 126 11.88 -14.61 -1.03
N GLY A 127 11.59 -15.49 -0.08
CA GLY A 127 12.58 -16.33 0.60
C GLY A 127 13.31 -15.66 1.77
N GLU A 128 13.06 -14.36 2.02
CA GLU A 128 13.63 -13.62 3.15
C GLU A 128 12.56 -13.05 4.07
N ALA A 129 11.49 -12.49 3.50
CA ALA A 129 10.38 -11.89 4.24
C ALA A 129 9.69 -12.94 5.12
N LYS A 130 9.39 -12.56 6.36
CA LYS A 130 8.77 -13.43 7.37
C LYS A 130 7.62 -12.72 8.03
N TYR A 131 6.59 -13.49 8.38
CA TYR A 131 5.50 -12.98 9.20
C TYR A 131 6.01 -12.52 10.57
N PRO A 132 5.49 -11.39 11.10
CA PRO A 132 5.81 -10.95 12.45
C PRO A 132 5.26 -11.94 13.49
N ALA A 133 5.57 -11.70 14.77
CA ALA A 133 4.90 -12.42 15.85
C ALA A 133 3.46 -11.92 16.03
N ASN A 134 2.58 -12.81 16.49
CA ASN A 134 1.17 -12.57 16.79
C ASN A 134 0.35 -12.15 15.56
N VAL A 135 0.56 -12.78 14.41
CA VAL A 135 -0.34 -12.56 13.28
C VAL A 135 -1.75 -13.06 13.64
N ASN A 136 -2.76 -12.27 13.27
CA ASN A 136 -4.16 -12.62 13.53
C ASN A 136 -4.64 -13.70 12.54
N TYR A 137 -4.84 -14.91 13.06
CA TYR A 137 -5.35 -16.09 12.32
C TYR A 137 -6.80 -16.45 12.64
N THR A 138 -7.36 -15.80 13.66
CA THR A 138 -8.68 -16.15 14.22
C THR A 138 -9.78 -15.30 13.61
N GLU A 139 -9.52 -14.02 13.41
CA GLU A 139 -10.50 -13.06 12.90
C GLU A 139 -10.27 -12.70 11.45
N ILE A 140 -9.05 -12.91 10.95
CA ILE A 140 -8.68 -12.66 9.56
C ILE A 140 -8.21 -13.98 8.96
N MET A 141 -8.83 -14.38 7.86
CA MET A 141 -8.40 -15.58 7.15
C MET A 141 -6.99 -15.36 6.59
N ARG A 142 -6.11 -16.31 6.87
CA ARG A 142 -4.77 -16.39 6.29
C ARG A 142 -4.53 -17.77 5.69
N PRO A 143 -3.64 -17.89 4.70
CA PRO A 143 -3.13 -19.17 4.24
C PRO A 143 -2.69 -20.06 5.39
N GLU A 144 -2.85 -21.38 5.23
CA GLU A 144 -2.66 -22.35 6.32
C GLU A 144 -1.24 -22.30 6.92
N ASP A 145 -0.22 -22.06 6.09
CA ASP A 145 1.18 -21.99 6.51
C ASP A 145 1.74 -20.57 6.59
N ALA A 146 0.90 -19.55 6.45
CA ALA A 146 1.24 -18.21 6.91
C ALA A 146 1.22 -18.24 8.43
N ARG A 147 2.37 -18.47 9.09
CA ARG A 147 2.51 -18.55 10.55
C ARG A 147 3.64 -17.65 11.03
N ASP A 148 3.57 -17.20 12.28
CA ASP A 148 4.59 -16.37 12.93
C ASP A 148 6.02 -16.85 12.64
N GLY A 149 6.87 -15.94 12.15
CA GLY A 149 8.27 -16.22 11.83
C GLY A 149 8.52 -17.13 10.62
N LEU A 150 7.47 -17.66 9.98
CA LEU A 150 7.58 -18.39 8.72
C LEU A 150 7.67 -17.43 7.53
N LEU A 151 8.21 -17.94 6.43
CA LEU A 151 8.40 -17.18 5.20
C LEU A 151 7.06 -16.79 4.59
N ILE A 152 7.01 -15.54 4.13
CA ILE A 152 5.92 -15.04 3.30
C ILE A 152 6.18 -15.52 1.87
N LYS A 153 5.17 -16.15 1.27
CA LYS A 153 5.23 -16.73 -0.07
C LYS A 153 4.32 -15.98 -1.03
N LYS A 154 4.60 -16.09 -2.34
CA LYS A 154 3.74 -15.49 -3.37
C LYS A 154 2.34 -16.09 -3.34
N GLU A 155 2.26 -17.39 -3.10
CA GLU A 155 1.02 -18.13 -2.96
C GLU A 155 0.16 -17.56 -1.84
N HIS A 156 0.77 -17.03 -0.78
CA HIS A 156 0.04 -16.38 0.30
C HIS A 156 -0.70 -15.13 -0.17
N ASP A 157 -0.02 -14.26 -0.92
CA ASP A 157 -0.64 -13.06 -1.49
C ASP A 157 -1.79 -13.43 -2.44
N LEU A 158 -1.63 -14.49 -3.24
CA LEU A 158 -2.65 -14.93 -4.19
C LEU A 158 -3.89 -15.51 -3.50
N GLU A 159 -3.70 -16.34 -2.47
CA GLU A 159 -4.82 -16.87 -1.66
C GLU A 159 -5.58 -15.77 -0.93
N MET A 160 -4.86 -14.77 -0.40
CA MET A 160 -5.47 -13.58 0.21
C MET A 160 -6.20 -12.72 -0.83
N LEU A 161 -5.64 -12.56 -2.02
CA LEU A 161 -6.26 -11.82 -3.12
C LEU A 161 -7.61 -12.41 -3.53
N GLU A 162 -7.72 -13.74 -3.67
CA GLU A 162 -9.00 -14.39 -4.02
C GLU A 162 -10.12 -14.10 -3.01
N ARG A 163 -9.78 -13.85 -1.74
CA ARG A 163 -10.76 -13.45 -0.70
C ARG A 163 -11.24 -12.03 -0.87
N VAL A 164 -10.32 -11.11 -1.11
CA VAL A 164 -10.65 -9.70 -1.32
C VAL A 164 -11.53 -9.56 -2.58
N VAL A 165 -11.23 -10.34 -3.62
CA VAL A 165 -12.04 -10.35 -4.85
C VAL A 165 -13.45 -10.89 -4.59
N SER A 166 -13.59 -11.93 -3.77
CA SER A 166 -14.90 -12.53 -3.45
C SER A 166 -15.72 -11.76 -2.40
N ASP A 167 -15.23 -10.61 -1.90
CA ASP A 167 -15.86 -9.79 -0.85
C ASP A 167 -16.20 -10.59 0.44
N THR A 168 -15.50 -11.70 0.68
CA THR A 168 -15.74 -12.59 1.82
C THR A 168 -14.62 -12.52 2.85
N GLU A 169 -14.32 -11.31 3.31
CA GLU A 169 -13.61 -11.17 4.57
C GLU A 169 -14.54 -11.60 5.69
N ALA A 170 -14.35 -12.84 6.16
CA ALA A 170 -15.02 -13.33 7.35
C ALA A 170 -14.52 -12.50 8.53
N THR A 171 -15.27 -11.46 8.90
CA THR A 171 -15.12 -10.84 10.21
C THR A 171 -15.65 -11.85 11.23
N GLY A 172 -14.74 -12.44 12.01
CA GLY A 172 -15.14 -13.21 13.19
C GLY A 172 -16.07 -12.36 14.08
N PRO A 173 -16.96 -12.98 14.87
CA PRO A 173 -17.85 -12.22 15.75
C PRO A 173 -17.00 -11.33 16.66
N HIS A 174 -17.26 -10.01 16.61
CA HIS A 174 -16.76 -9.07 17.59
C HIS A 174 -17.26 -9.52 18.97
N TYR A 175 -16.35 -9.98 19.84
CA TYR A 175 -16.64 -10.24 21.24
C TYR A 175 -16.40 -9.01 22.09
#